data_AF-A0A535PAD5-F1
#
_entry.id   AF-A0A535PAD5-F1
#
_cell.length_a   1.000
_cell.length_b   1.000
_cell.length_c   1.000
_cell.angle_alpha   90.00
_cell.angle_beta   90.00
_cell.angle_gamma   90.00
#
_symmetry.space_group_name_H-M   'P 1'
#
loop_
_entity.id
_entity.type
_entity.pdbx_description
1 polymer ?
#
loop_
_entity_poly.entity_id
_entity_poly.type
_entity_poly.pdbx_seq_one_letter_code
_entity_poly.pdbx_strand_id
1 'polypeptide(L)'
;MPDLSNVPNVPDLGSDLLGVALRSAIVYVFLVLALRLIGRREVGQLTIPDLVVLLVIANGVQNAMVGSNTSVAGGIVSTITVLAIARGIQIAVNRSRRFAEAFVGEPRLLVTDGRVDVAAMREEEISISDLMEALHEHGIERLEEVHLAILE
;
A
#
# COMPACT_ATOMS: atom_id res chain seq x y z
N MET A 1 -58.80 6.16 -7.63
CA MET A 1 -57.60 5.68 -8.34
C MET A 1 -56.46 5.73 -7.32
N PRO A 2 -55.83 4.60 -6.97
CA PRO A 2 -54.74 4.59 -6.01
C PRO A 2 -53.54 5.36 -6.58
N ASP A 3 -52.98 6.23 -5.75
CA ASP A 3 -51.84 7.09 -6.06
C ASP A 3 -50.57 6.25 -6.21
N LEU A 4 -50.08 6.14 -7.45
CA LEU A 4 -48.88 5.39 -7.81
C LEU A 4 -47.60 6.26 -7.69
N SER A 5 -47.65 7.46 -7.12
CA SER A 5 -46.44 8.27 -6.90
C SER A 5 -45.59 7.83 -5.71
N ASN A 6 -46.04 6.79 -4.99
CA ASN A 6 -45.40 6.27 -3.77
C ASN A 6 -44.81 4.88 -3.98
N VAL A 7 -44.33 4.59 -5.19
CA VAL A 7 -43.47 3.42 -5.41
C VAL A 7 -42.15 3.73 -4.68
N PRO A 8 -41.74 2.93 -3.68
CA PRO A 8 -40.40 3.07 -3.12
C PRO A 8 -39.44 2.97 -4.29
N ASN A 9 -38.60 4.01 -4.48
CA ASN A 9 -37.53 3.95 -5.47
C ASN A 9 -36.79 2.64 -5.25
N VAL A 10 -36.94 1.71 -6.20
CA VAL A 10 -36.08 0.54 -6.25
C VAL A 10 -34.66 1.08 -6.25
N PRO A 11 -33.80 0.68 -5.29
CA PRO A 11 -32.43 1.14 -5.29
C PRO A 11 -31.87 0.84 -6.68
N ASP A 12 -31.42 1.88 -7.37
CA ASP A 12 -30.80 1.75 -8.69
C ASP A 12 -29.43 1.11 -8.48
N LEU A 13 -29.45 -0.21 -8.25
CA LEU A 13 -28.29 -1.02 -7.87
C LEU A 13 -27.27 -1.10 -9.02
N GLY A 14 -27.62 -0.69 -10.23
CA GLY A 14 -26.76 -0.84 -11.41
C GLY A 14 -25.92 0.40 -11.70
N SER A 15 -26.55 1.57 -11.78
CA SER A 15 -25.89 2.81 -12.23
C SER A 15 -24.97 3.39 -11.14
N ASP A 16 -25.46 3.42 -9.90
CA ASP A 16 -24.75 4.02 -8.77
C ASP A 16 -23.63 3.12 -8.24
N LEU A 17 -23.82 1.79 -8.22
CA LEU A 17 -22.79 0.86 -7.74
C LEU A 17 -21.62 0.72 -8.71
N LEU A 18 -21.87 0.76 -10.02
CA LEU A 18 -20.80 0.74 -11.02
C LEU A 18 -19.97 2.03 -10.94
N GLY A 19 -20.61 3.17 -10.67
CA GLY A 19 -19.93 4.42 -10.37
C GLY A 19 -19.04 4.33 -9.12
N VAL A 20 -19.52 3.72 -8.04
CA VAL A 20 -18.72 3.46 -6.83
C VAL A 20 -17.52 2.55 -7.11
N ALA A 21 -17.72 1.48 -7.89
CA ALA A 21 -16.63 0.57 -8.27
C ALA A 21 -15.55 1.31 -9.07
N LEU A 22 -15.93 2.09 -10.09
CA LEU A 22 -14.97 2.82 -10.92
C LEU A 22 -14.20 3.87 -10.11
N ARG A 23 -14.87 4.66 -9.26
CA ARG A 23 -14.21 5.63 -8.37
C ARG A 23 -13.27 4.91 -7.39
N SER A 24 -13.72 3.80 -6.80
CA SER A 24 -12.90 2.98 -5.90
C SER A 24 -11.63 2.47 -6.59
N ALA A 25 -11.75 2.02 -7.84
CA ALA A 25 -10.62 1.57 -8.64
C ALA A 25 -9.62 2.70 -8.92
N ILE A 26 -10.11 3.86 -9.37
CA ILE A 26 -9.27 5.02 -9.69
C ILE A 26 -8.53 5.51 -8.44
N VAL A 27 -9.24 5.67 -7.33
CA VAL A 27 -8.65 6.15 -6.06
C VAL A 27 -7.62 5.15 -5.53
N TYR A 28 -7.91 3.85 -5.59
CA TYR A 28 -6.96 2.83 -5.14
C TYR A 28 -5.68 2.85 -5.98
N VAL A 29 -5.80 2.86 -7.31
CA VAL A 29 -4.63 2.94 -8.21
C VAL A 29 -3.83 4.21 -7.97
N PHE A 30 -4.51 5.36 -7.84
CA PHE A 30 -3.87 6.63 -7.50
C PHE A 30 -3.09 6.54 -6.18
N LEU A 31 -3.71 6.00 -5.13
CA LEU A 31 -3.08 5.88 -3.81
C LEU A 31 -1.85 4.97 -3.85
N VAL A 32 -1.93 3.83 -4.55
CA VAL A 32 -0.80 2.92 -4.74
C VAL A 32 0.36 3.63 -5.44
N LEU A 33 0.07 4.39 -6.51
CA LEU A 33 1.09 5.17 -7.22
C LEU A 33 1.67 6.29 -6.36
N ALA A 34 0.84 7.01 -5.60
CA ALA A 34 1.28 8.07 -4.72
C ALA A 34 2.20 7.53 -3.61
N LEU A 35 1.82 6.43 -2.95
CA LEU A 35 2.65 5.78 -1.93
C LEU A 35 3.95 5.22 -2.54
N ARG A 36 3.90 4.70 -3.77
CA ARG A 36 5.11 4.26 -4.50
C ARG A 36 6.08 5.42 -4.73
N LEU A 37 5.57 6.62 -5.04
CA LEU A 37 6.40 7.82 -5.25
C LEU A 37 6.99 8.39 -3.95
N ILE A 38 6.33 8.16 -2.81
CA ILE A 38 6.80 8.61 -1.48
C ILE A 38 7.99 7.76 -0.98
N GLY A 39 8.24 6.59 -1.57
CA GLY A 39 9.42 5.75 -1.32
C GLY A 39 9.24 4.74 -0.19
N ARG A 40 10.25 3.87 -0.02
CA ARG A 40 10.30 2.77 0.98
C ARG A 40 10.68 3.25 2.38
N ARG A 41 10.09 4.33 2.89
CA ARG A 41 10.23 4.57 4.34
C ARG A 41 9.56 3.39 5.04
N GLU A 42 10.39 2.54 5.62
CA GLU A 42 9.97 1.25 6.17
C GLU A 42 8.73 1.42 7.04
N VAL A 43 7.74 0.57 6.80
CA VAL A 43 6.51 0.50 7.62
C VAL A 43 6.85 0.24 9.11
N GLY A 44 8.09 -0.16 9.43
CA GLY A 44 8.62 -0.35 10.78
C GLY A 44 8.95 0.92 11.57
N GLN A 45 9.16 2.07 10.92
CA GLN A 45 9.51 3.34 11.59
C GLN A 45 8.49 4.45 11.35
N LEU A 46 7.19 4.12 11.32
CA LEU A 46 6.15 5.13 11.17
C LEU A 46 6.19 6.12 12.35
N THR A 47 6.52 7.38 12.04
CA THR A 47 6.55 8.45 13.04
C THR A 47 5.13 8.98 13.31
N ILE A 48 4.94 9.72 14.40
CA ILE A 48 3.65 10.33 14.74
C ILE A 48 3.08 11.18 13.57
N PRO A 49 3.88 12.04 12.90
CA PRO A 49 3.43 12.75 11.71
C PRO A 49 2.94 11.83 10.58
N ASP A 50 3.61 10.70 10.33
CA ASP A 50 3.23 9.77 9.27
C ASP A 50 1.87 9.13 9.54
N LEU A 51 1.60 8.78 10.80
CA LEU A 51 0.30 8.26 11.22
C LEU A 51 -0.82 9.29 11.03
N VAL A 52 -0.57 10.57 11.32
CA VAL A 52 -1.55 11.65 11.11
C VAL A 52 -1.84 11.83 9.62
N VAL A 53 -0.81 11.84 8.78
CA VAL A 53 -0.95 11.94 7.32
C VAL A 53 -1.75 10.75 6.78
N LEU A 54 -1.41 9.52 7.21
CA LEU A 54 -2.11 8.31 6.82
C LEU A 54 -3.61 8.37 7.17
N LEU A 55 -3.94 8.84 8.38
CA LEU A 55 -5.33 9.00 8.83
C LEU A 55 -6.11 10.01 7.99
N VAL A 56 -5.51 11.17 7.70
CA VAL A 56 -6.13 12.21 6.87
C VAL A 56 -6.35 11.70 5.44
N ILE A 57 -5.38 11.01 4.86
CA ILE A 57 -5.50 10.39 3.53
C ILE A 57 -6.61 9.33 3.54
N ALA A 58 -6.65 8.45 4.55
CA ALA A 58 -7.65 7.40 4.65
C ALA A 58 -9.08 7.96 4.65
N ASN A 59 -9.32 9.05 5.41
CA ASN A 59 -10.63 9.71 5.43
C ASN A 59 -10.98 10.34 4.08
N GLY A 60 -10.02 11.05 3.45
CA GLY A 60 -10.22 11.64 2.12
C GLY A 60 -10.52 10.58 1.05
N VAL A 61 -9.78 9.47 1.09
CA VAL A 61 -9.97 8.31 0.20
C VAL A 61 -11.34 7.69 0.39
N GLN A 62 -11.77 7.43 1.63
CA GLN A 62 -13.10 6.88 1.91
C GLN A 62 -14.22 7.73 1.30
N ASN A 63 -14.13 9.06 1.49
CA ASN A 63 -15.10 9.99 0.93
C ASN A 63 -15.05 10.03 -0.60
N ALA A 64 -13.87 9.95 -1.22
CA ALA A 64 -13.73 9.94 -2.67
C ALA A 64 -14.28 8.66 -3.32
N MET A 65 -14.13 7.52 -2.65
CA MET A 65 -14.56 6.21 -3.16
C MET A 65 -16.08 6.02 -3.10
N VAL A 66 -16.68 6.37 -1.97
CA VAL A 66 -18.11 6.12 -1.70
C VAL A 66 -18.98 7.35 -2.03
N GLY A 67 -18.42 8.56 -1.93
CA GLY A 67 -19.13 9.80 -2.21
C GLY A 67 -20.39 9.96 -1.36
N SER A 68 -21.50 10.31 -2.00
CA SER A 68 -22.82 10.40 -1.37
C SER A 68 -23.52 9.06 -1.17
N ASN A 69 -22.96 7.95 -1.66
CA ASN A 69 -23.62 6.64 -1.64
C ASN A 69 -23.29 5.88 -0.35
N THR A 70 -23.88 6.28 0.77
CA THR A 70 -23.66 5.64 2.09
C THR A 70 -24.44 4.34 2.29
N SER A 71 -24.86 3.68 1.20
CA SER A 71 -25.58 2.41 1.29
C SER A 71 -24.64 1.25 1.64
N VAL A 72 -25.18 0.23 2.29
CA VAL A 72 -24.44 -1.02 2.59
C VAL A 72 -23.93 -1.66 1.30
N ALA A 73 -24.73 -1.65 0.23
CA ALA A 73 -24.33 -2.16 -1.07
C ALA A 73 -23.14 -1.40 -1.67
N GLY A 74 -23.14 -0.05 -1.59
CA GLY A 74 -22.03 0.78 -2.02
C GLY A 74 -20.72 0.45 -1.28
N GLY A 75 -20.79 0.30 0.05
CA GLY A 75 -19.64 -0.10 0.86
C GLY A 75 -19.08 -1.48 0.50
N ILE A 76 -19.96 -2.46 0.30
CA ILE A 76 -19.57 -3.82 -0.12
C ILE A 76 -18.91 -3.79 -1.50
N VAL A 77 -19.51 -3.10 -2.47
CA VAL A 77 -18.98 -3.02 -3.85
C VAL A 77 -17.63 -2.32 -3.88
N SER A 78 -17.48 -1.21 -3.14
CA SER A 78 -16.20 -0.51 -3.01
C SER A 78 -15.12 -1.43 -2.45
N THR A 79 -15.43 -2.14 -1.36
CA THR A 79 -14.51 -3.07 -0.70
C THR A 79 -14.11 -4.23 -1.62
N ILE A 80 -15.07 -4.89 -2.28
CA ILE A 80 -14.80 -5.98 -3.21
C ILE A 80 -13.94 -5.49 -4.38
N THR A 81 -14.22 -4.30 -4.90
CA THR A 81 -13.44 -3.71 -6.00
C THR A 81 -11.98 -3.52 -5.60
N VAL A 82 -11.73 -2.92 -4.44
CA VAL A 82 -10.36 -2.75 -3.91
C VAL A 82 -9.66 -4.09 -3.73
N LEU A 83 -10.33 -5.05 -3.09
CA LEU A 83 -9.76 -6.38 -2.86
C LEU A 83 -9.43 -7.10 -4.17
N ALA A 84 -10.31 -7.02 -5.16
CA ALA A 84 -10.08 -7.63 -6.47
C ALA A 84 -8.87 -7.01 -7.17
N ILE A 85 -8.73 -5.68 -7.14
CA ILE A 85 -7.58 -5.00 -7.74
C ILE A 85 -6.29 -5.33 -6.98
N ALA A 86 -6.32 -5.27 -5.63
CA ALA A 86 -5.18 -5.63 -4.79
C ALA A 86 -4.69 -7.06 -5.08
N ARG A 87 -5.64 -8.01 -5.16
CA ARG A 87 -5.32 -9.40 -5.51
C ARG A 87 -4.78 -9.53 -6.94
N GLY A 88 -5.34 -8.77 -7.89
CA GLY A 88 -4.86 -8.71 -9.26
C GLY A 88 -3.41 -8.23 -9.36
N ILE A 89 -3.07 -7.16 -8.63
CA ILE A 89 -1.69 -6.63 -8.54
C ILE A 89 -0.77 -7.71 -7.96
N GLN A 90 -1.14 -8.33 -6.83
CA GLN A 90 -0.37 -9.41 -6.21
C GLN A 90 -0.09 -10.57 -7.18
N ILE A 91 -1.09 -11.00 -7.95
CA ILE A 91 -0.91 -12.05 -8.96
C ILE A 91 0.03 -11.59 -10.08
N ALA A 92 -0.10 -10.34 -10.54
CA ALA A 92 0.76 -9.78 -11.58
C ALA A 92 2.23 -9.69 -11.11
N VAL A 93 2.45 -9.25 -9.87
CA VAL A 93 3.74 -9.21 -9.18
C VAL A 93 4.36 -10.59 -9.10
N ASN A 94 3.61 -11.60 -8.65
CA ASN A 94 4.14 -12.97 -8.51
C ASN A 94 4.43 -13.65 -9.85
N ARG A 95 3.76 -13.23 -10.93
CA ARG A 95 3.91 -13.84 -12.25
C ARG A 95 5.00 -13.18 -13.10
N SER A 96 5.35 -11.92 -12.81
CA SER A 96 6.25 -11.13 -13.66
C SER A 96 7.35 -10.47 -12.85
N ARG A 97 8.60 -10.83 -13.15
CA ARG A 97 9.78 -10.26 -12.51
C ARG A 97 9.84 -8.74 -12.62
N ARG A 98 9.39 -8.15 -13.74
CA ARG A 98 9.28 -6.69 -13.92
C ARG A 98 8.28 -6.04 -12.96
N PHE A 99 7.16 -6.70 -12.68
CA PHE A 99 6.20 -6.20 -11.69
C PHE A 99 6.73 -6.40 -10.26
N ALA A 100 7.45 -7.50 -10.00
CA ALA A 100 8.17 -7.68 -8.73
C ALA A 100 9.21 -6.59 -8.50
N GLU A 101 10.08 -6.30 -9.47
CA GLU A 101 11.04 -5.19 -9.41
C GLU A 101 10.32 -3.84 -9.19
N ALA A 102 9.23 -3.61 -9.92
CA ALA A 102 8.46 -2.37 -9.86
C ALA A 102 7.55 -2.21 -8.62
N PHE A 103 7.31 -3.25 -7.80
CA PHE A 103 6.45 -3.17 -6.59
C PHE A 103 7.14 -3.64 -5.31
N VAL A 104 8.02 -4.62 -5.39
CA VAL A 104 8.73 -5.25 -4.25
C VAL A 104 10.22 -4.89 -4.26
N GLY A 105 10.80 -4.49 -5.40
CA GLY A 105 12.23 -4.20 -5.55
C GLY A 105 13.08 -5.44 -5.76
N GLU A 106 14.37 -5.21 -5.99
CA GLU A 106 15.33 -6.31 -6.02
C GLU A 106 16.00 -6.44 -4.65
N PRO A 107 16.18 -7.67 -4.14
CA PRO A 107 16.90 -7.89 -2.90
C PRO A 107 18.32 -7.31 -3.03
N ARG A 108 18.69 -6.45 -2.09
CA ARG A 108 19.97 -5.73 -2.10
C ARG A 108 20.85 -6.24 -0.99
N LEU A 109 22.06 -6.65 -1.38
CA LEU A 109 23.07 -7.11 -0.45
C LEU A 109 23.66 -5.89 0.27
N LEU A 110 23.42 -5.76 1.58
CA LEU A 110 23.88 -4.62 2.38
C LEU A 110 25.21 -4.90 3.08
N VAL A 111 25.44 -6.13 3.54
CA VAL A 111 26.67 -6.54 4.24
C VAL A 111 27.16 -7.88 3.72
N THR A 112 28.46 -7.98 3.45
CA THR A 112 29.15 -9.24 3.11
C THR A 112 30.41 -9.36 3.95
N ASP A 113 30.55 -10.46 4.70
CA ASP A 113 31.74 -10.74 5.53
C ASP A 113 32.16 -9.55 6.41
N GLY A 114 31.18 -8.93 7.07
CA GLY A 114 31.38 -7.77 7.93
C GLY A 114 31.70 -6.45 7.21
N ARG A 115 31.59 -6.40 5.88
CA ARG A 115 31.80 -5.18 5.08
C ARG A 115 30.47 -4.66 4.55
N VAL A 116 30.17 -3.40 4.88
CA VAL A 116 28.98 -2.69 4.36
C VAL A 116 29.20 -2.29 2.91
N ASP A 117 28.19 -2.54 2.07
CA ASP A 117 28.08 -1.92 0.76
C ASP A 117 27.47 -0.52 0.88
N VAL A 118 28.33 0.48 1.00
CA VAL A 118 27.93 1.90 1.14
C VAL A 118 27.16 2.41 -0.09
N ALA A 119 27.40 1.84 -1.28
CA ALA A 119 26.67 2.22 -2.48
C ALA A 119 25.23 1.70 -2.41
N ALA A 120 25.05 0.43 -2.02
CA ALA A 120 23.72 -0.15 -1.81
C ALA A 120 22.94 0.58 -0.69
N MET A 121 23.59 0.88 0.44
CA MET A 121 22.97 1.63 1.53
C MET A 121 22.50 3.04 1.11
N ARG A 122 23.28 3.75 0.29
CA ARG A 122 22.91 5.07 -0.23
C ARG A 122 21.75 5.02 -1.20
N GLU A 123 21.68 3.98 -2.02
CA GLU A 123 20.62 3.82 -3.02
C GLU A 123 19.27 3.46 -2.37
N GLU A 124 19.31 2.71 -1.26
CA GLU A 124 18.14 2.35 -0.46
C GLU A 124 17.83 3.36 0.67
N GLU A 125 18.56 4.47 0.75
CA GLU A 125 18.44 5.52 1.78
C GLU A 125 18.56 5.02 3.24
N ILE A 126 19.25 3.90 3.47
CA ILE A 126 19.43 3.31 4.80
C ILE A 126 20.70 3.91 5.45
N SER A 127 20.59 4.36 6.69
CA SER A 127 21.76 4.83 7.44
C SER A 127 22.49 3.69 8.16
N ILE A 128 23.78 3.89 8.46
CA ILE A 128 24.55 2.94 9.29
C ILE A 128 23.86 2.70 10.64
N SER A 129 23.23 3.73 11.21
CA SER A 129 22.46 3.60 12.46
C SER A 129 21.28 2.66 12.30
N ASP A 130 20.49 2.79 11.23
CA ASP A 130 19.33 1.92 10.99
C ASP A 130 19.78 0.46 10.79
N LEU A 131 20.88 0.25 10.05
CA LEU A 131 21.46 -1.08 9.87
C LEU A 131 21.91 -1.67 11.21
N MET A 132 22.62 -0.91 12.04
CA MET A 132 23.08 -1.39 13.34
C MET A 132 21.91 -1.64 14.30
N GLU A 133 20.87 -0.81 14.28
CA GLU A 133 19.65 -1.00 15.06
C GLU A 133 18.94 -2.30 14.65
N ALA A 134 18.76 -2.54 13.35
CA ALA A 134 18.19 -3.78 12.83
C ALA A 134 19.04 -5.02 13.22
N LEU A 135 20.37 -4.92 13.18
CA LEU A 135 21.27 -5.99 13.63
C LEU A 135 21.16 -6.24 15.15
N HIS A 136 21.05 -5.18 15.95
CA HIS A 136 20.87 -5.27 17.40
C HIS A 136 19.53 -5.91 17.78
N GLU A 137 18.44 -5.64 17.04
CA GLU A 137 17.16 -6.32 17.22
C GLU A 137 17.25 -7.84 17.01
N HIS A 138 18.19 -8.28 16.17
CA HIS A 138 18.49 -9.68 15.91
C HIS A 138 19.60 -10.25 16.81
N GLY A 139 20.07 -9.48 17.81
CA GLY A 139 21.07 -9.90 18.79
C GLY A 139 22.52 -9.85 18.31
N ILE A 140 22.81 -9.17 17.20
CA ILE A 140 24.14 -9.05 16.61
C ILE A 140 24.74 -7.71 17.00
N GLU A 141 25.68 -7.68 17.96
CA GLU A 141 26.24 -6.43 18.49
C GLU A 141 27.22 -5.74 17.53
N ARG A 142 27.93 -6.54 16.72
CA ARG A 142 29.04 -6.08 15.88
C ARG A 142 28.84 -6.46 14.43
N LEU A 143 29.10 -5.51 13.55
CA LEU A 143 29.03 -5.71 12.12
C LEU A 143 29.93 -6.85 11.63
N GLU A 144 31.10 -7.05 12.25
CA GLU A 144 32.05 -8.10 11.85
C GLU A 144 31.50 -9.53 12.00
N GLU A 145 30.43 -9.71 12.78
CA GLU A 145 29.77 -11.02 12.98
C GLU A 145 28.77 -11.34 11.86
N VAL A 146 28.47 -10.36 11.00
CA VAL A 146 27.51 -10.48 9.90
C VAL A 146 28.21 -11.07 8.67
N HIS A 147 27.96 -12.34 8.39
CA HIS A 147 28.42 -12.95 7.13
C HIS A 147 27.65 -12.41 5.92
N LEU A 148 26.33 -12.22 6.07
CA LEU A 148 25.45 -11.76 5.00
C LEU A 148 24.26 -10.99 5.59
N ALA A 149 24.00 -9.78 5.10
CA ALA A 149 22.73 -9.07 5.32
C ALA A 149 22.14 -8.65 3.98
N ILE A 150 20.88 -8.99 3.76
CA ILE A 150 20.13 -8.67 2.54
C ILE A 150 18.91 -7.85 2.94
N LEU A 151 18.68 -6.75 2.25
CA LEU A 151 17.44 -6.00 2.27
C LEU A 151 16.44 -6.68 1.31
N GLU A 152 15.30 -7.14 1.83
CA GLU A 152 14.20 -7.73 1.05
C GLU A 152 13.07 -6.73 0.76
#